data_AF-A0A656QA62-F1
#
_entry.id   AF-A0A656QA62-F1
#
_cell.length_a   1.000
_cell.length_b   1.000
_cell.length_c   1.000
_cell.angle_alpha   90.00
_cell.angle_beta   90.00
_cell.angle_gamma   90.00
#
_symmetry.space_group_name_H-M   'P 1'
#
loop_
_entity.id
_entity.type
_entity.pdbx_description
1 polymer ?
#
loop_
_entity_poly.entity_id
_entity_poly.type
_entity_poly.pdbx_seq_one_letter_code
_entity_poly.pdbx_strand_id
1 'polypeptide(L)'
;MPKIGAWQDMTSDALWARLVSQVCVMGSARGMESLQENPKSLAAFQADTSLRAVERHKYEVNSLEYVLRGYGATRFPAKAASTLLALRSNKQVVRGRRVVLLDGIDAFYGAQDIRNELMRRCTLFGMKSASDFMIECGLADDVVALDTRLVSVFSKHFGYNLKASQLQSNPQAYRSVEEALERFCKQESVTLAELDRLLFKFSSISVIAHLLTSTRSTKR
;
A
#
# COMPACT_ATOMS: atom_id res chain seq x y z
N MET A 1 -12.79 2.29 -4.11
CA MET A 1 -11.75 2.80 -3.19
C MET A 1 -12.40 3.20 -1.88
N PRO A 2 -11.67 3.26 -0.76
CA PRO A 2 -12.16 3.96 0.44
C PRO A 2 -12.40 5.44 0.13
N LYS A 3 -13.34 6.07 0.83
CA LYS A 3 -13.56 7.51 0.77
C LYS A 3 -12.38 8.24 1.43
N ILE A 4 -12.01 9.42 0.92
CA ILE A 4 -11.06 10.30 1.62
C ILE A 4 -11.56 10.59 3.04
N GLY A 5 -10.66 10.46 4.01
CA GLY A 5 -10.96 10.59 5.44
C GLY A 5 -11.39 9.28 6.12
N ALA A 6 -11.60 8.17 5.38
CA ALA A 6 -12.02 6.90 5.98
C ALA A 6 -11.06 6.36 7.05
N TRP A 7 -9.79 6.78 7.03
CA TRP A 7 -8.79 6.45 8.03
C TRP A 7 -9.15 6.95 9.44
N GLN A 8 -9.96 8.01 9.56
CA GLN A 8 -10.36 8.59 10.85
C GLN A 8 -11.24 7.64 11.66
N ASP A 9 -12.04 6.82 10.98
CA ASP A 9 -12.93 5.83 11.60
C ASP A 9 -12.25 4.46 11.78
N MET A 10 -10.99 4.31 11.36
CA MET A 10 -10.30 3.02 11.44
C MET A 10 -9.90 2.70 12.87
N THR A 11 -10.27 1.50 13.31
CA THR A 11 -9.80 0.97 14.58
C THR A 11 -8.31 0.64 14.51
N SER A 12 -7.66 0.59 15.68
CA SER A 12 -6.27 0.13 15.79
C SER A 12 -6.04 -1.24 15.16
N ASP A 13 -6.99 -2.17 15.33
CA ASP A 13 -6.90 -3.51 14.75
C ASP A 13 -7.00 -3.49 13.23
N ALA A 14 -7.86 -2.63 12.67
CA ALA A 14 -7.96 -2.45 11.23
C ALA A 14 -6.65 -1.88 10.65
N LEU A 15 -6.07 -0.85 11.28
CA LEU A 15 -4.78 -0.29 10.87
C LEU A 15 -3.65 -1.32 10.99
N TRP A 16 -3.63 -2.11 12.06
CA TRP A 16 -2.65 -3.17 12.21
C TRP A 16 -2.78 -4.24 11.12
N ALA A 17 -4.00 -4.69 10.80
CA ALA A 17 -4.24 -5.65 9.74
C ALA A 17 -3.76 -5.14 8.35
N ARG A 18 -3.87 -3.83 8.10
CA ARG A 18 -3.31 -3.19 6.90
C ARG A 18 -1.78 -3.25 6.89
N LEU A 19 -1.13 -2.92 8.00
CA LEU A 19 0.34 -3.04 8.12
C LEU A 19 0.80 -4.50 7.94
N VAL A 20 0.09 -5.46 8.55
CA VAL A 20 0.36 -6.90 8.36
C VAL A 20 0.29 -7.28 6.88
N SER A 21 -0.77 -6.84 6.19
CA SER A 21 -0.94 -7.10 4.77
C SER A 21 0.20 -6.50 3.94
N GLN A 22 0.57 -5.23 4.19
CA GLN A 22 1.68 -4.55 3.51
C GLN A 22 3.02 -5.27 3.69
N VAL A 23 3.29 -5.82 4.88
CA VAL A 23 4.48 -6.64 5.13
C VAL A 23 4.41 -7.97 4.35
N CYS A 24 3.25 -8.62 4.32
CA CYS A 24 3.10 -9.94 3.70
C CYS A 24 3.20 -9.90 2.17
N VAL A 25 2.75 -8.82 1.52
CA VAL A 25 2.81 -8.67 0.06
C VAL A 25 4.20 -8.31 -0.47
N MET A 26 5.20 -8.10 0.39
CA MET A 26 6.56 -7.78 -0.03
C MET A 26 7.14 -8.88 -0.94
N GLY A 27 7.26 -8.58 -2.22
CA GLY A 27 7.79 -9.46 -3.25
C GLY A 27 6.75 -10.34 -3.97
N SER A 28 5.53 -10.49 -3.44
CA SER A 28 4.40 -11.09 -4.16
C SER A 28 3.09 -10.88 -3.39
N ALA A 29 2.04 -10.42 -4.08
CA ALA A 29 0.70 -10.29 -3.50
C ALA A 29 -0.08 -11.61 -3.40
N ARG A 30 0.36 -12.66 -4.13
CA ARG A 30 -0.41 -13.92 -4.31
C ARG A 30 -0.84 -14.59 -3.01
N GLY A 31 0.02 -14.60 -1.99
CA GLY A 31 -0.29 -15.21 -0.69
C GLY A 31 -1.46 -14.53 0.00
N MET A 32 -1.45 -13.19 0.01
CA MET A 32 -2.54 -12.40 0.58
C MET A 32 -3.80 -12.43 -0.29
N GLU A 33 -3.67 -12.44 -1.62
CA GLU A 33 -4.80 -12.58 -2.55
C GLU A 33 -5.53 -13.91 -2.31
N SER A 34 -4.79 -15.02 -2.19
CA SER A 34 -5.37 -16.33 -1.89
C SER A 34 -6.07 -16.37 -0.53
N LEU A 35 -5.53 -15.68 0.50
CA LEU A 35 -6.22 -15.54 1.79
C LEU A 35 -7.51 -14.73 1.64
N GLN A 36 -7.51 -13.67 0.85
CA GLN A 36 -8.70 -12.83 0.62
C GLN A 36 -9.83 -13.58 -0.09
N GLU A 37 -9.50 -14.54 -0.96
CA GLU A 37 -10.47 -15.44 -1.61
C GLU A 37 -11.13 -16.41 -0.62
N ASN A 38 -10.56 -16.61 0.58
CA ASN A 38 -11.10 -17.45 1.64
C ASN A 38 -11.34 -16.65 2.93
N PRO A 39 -12.55 -16.07 3.12
CA PRO A 39 -12.86 -15.21 4.26
C PRO A 39 -12.64 -15.86 5.63
N LYS A 40 -12.85 -17.18 5.75
CA LYS A 40 -12.60 -17.90 7.01
C LYS A 40 -11.11 -17.97 7.32
N SER A 41 -10.29 -18.30 6.32
CA SER A 41 -8.83 -18.32 6.46
C SER A 41 -8.28 -16.92 6.77
N LEU A 42 -8.79 -15.89 6.09
CA LEU A 42 -8.41 -14.50 6.34
C LEU A 42 -8.73 -14.07 7.78
N ALA A 43 -9.93 -14.38 8.27
CA ALA A 43 -10.34 -14.02 9.63
C ALA A 43 -9.46 -14.72 10.68
N ALA A 44 -9.14 -16.01 10.48
CA ALA A 44 -8.25 -16.75 11.37
C ALA A 44 -6.82 -16.16 11.34
N PHE A 45 -6.29 -15.89 10.15
CA PHE A 45 -5.01 -15.22 9.97
C PHE A 45 -4.95 -13.86 10.68
N GLN A 46 -5.98 -13.03 10.52
CA GLN A 46 -6.07 -11.73 11.19
C GLN A 46 -6.13 -11.86 12.72
N ALA A 47 -6.84 -12.87 13.23
CA ALA A 47 -6.89 -13.14 14.67
C ALA A 47 -5.50 -13.53 15.19
N ASP A 48 -4.82 -14.46 14.52
CA ASP A 48 -3.51 -14.99 14.92
C ASP A 48 -2.37 -13.97 14.78
N THR A 49 -2.51 -13.00 13.88
CA THR A 49 -1.53 -11.93 13.65
C THR A 49 -1.92 -10.61 14.29
N SER A 50 -3.05 -10.52 15.01
CA SER A 50 -3.49 -9.30 15.70
C SER A 50 -2.45 -8.81 16.73
N LEU A 51 -2.41 -7.50 17.02
CA LEU A 51 -1.54 -6.94 18.07
C LEU A 51 -1.73 -7.68 19.39
N ARG A 52 -2.98 -8.00 19.74
CA ARG A 52 -3.32 -8.73 20.96
C ARG A 52 -2.74 -10.15 20.96
N ALA A 53 -2.81 -10.86 19.83
CA ALA A 53 -2.23 -12.20 19.72
C ALA A 53 -0.70 -12.14 19.82
N VAL A 54 -0.06 -11.20 19.10
CA VAL A 54 1.40 -11.00 19.16
C VAL A 54 1.87 -10.72 20.59
N GLU A 55 1.15 -9.87 21.33
CA GLU A 55 1.46 -9.59 22.73
C GLU A 55 1.20 -10.77 23.66
N ARG A 56 0.02 -11.42 23.54
CA ARG A 56 -0.39 -12.50 24.45
C ARG A 56 0.54 -13.69 24.35
N HIS A 57 0.87 -14.10 23.12
CA HIS A 57 1.74 -15.24 22.88
C HIS A 57 3.22 -14.90 23.03
N LYS A 58 3.56 -13.61 23.24
CA LYS A 58 4.94 -13.10 23.27
C LYS A 58 5.74 -13.67 22.10
N TYR A 59 5.20 -13.53 20.88
CA TYR A 59 5.83 -14.13 19.72
C TYR A 59 7.26 -13.65 19.54
N GLU A 60 8.18 -14.60 19.50
CA GLU A 60 9.50 -14.42 18.91
C GLU A 60 9.43 -14.60 17.39
N VAL A 61 10.49 -14.20 16.68
CA VAL A 61 10.56 -14.25 15.21
C VAL A 61 10.15 -15.63 14.67
N ASN A 62 10.70 -16.71 15.22
CA ASN A 62 10.45 -18.07 14.75
C ASN A 62 8.98 -18.51 14.93
N SER A 63 8.34 -18.10 16.02
CA SER A 63 6.94 -18.45 16.30
C SER A 63 5.98 -17.71 15.36
N LEU A 64 6.20 -16.41 15.15
CA LEU A 64 5.39 -15.64 14.20
C LEU A 64 5.66 -16.08 12.76
N GLU A 65 6.91 -16.42 12.42
CA GLU A 65 7.24 -17.01 11.13
C GLU A 65 6.44 -18.30 10.86
N TYR A 66 6.35 -19.19 11.86
CA TYR A 66 5.58 -20.42 11.73
C TYR A 66 4.10 -20.13 11.41
N VAL A 67 3.51 -19.15 12.09
CA VAL A 67 2.14 -18.68 11.81
C VAL A 67 2.02 -18.18 10.37
N LEU A 68 2.87 -17.23 9.95
CA LEU A 68 2.83 -16.64 8.61
C LEU A 68 3.01 -17.70 7.51
N ARG A 69 3.88 -18.69 7.74
CA ARG A 69 4.11 -19.81 6.84
C ARG A 69 2.91 -20.75 6.79
N GLY A 70 2.29 -21.05 7.93
CA GLY A 70 1.12 -21.93 8.03
C GLY A 70 -0.06 -21.43 7.20
N TYR A 71 -0.24 -20.11 7.12
CA TYR A 71 -1.26 -19.48 6.29
C TYR A 71 -0.83 -19.25 4.83
N GLY A 72 0.43 -19.51 4.46
CA GLY A 72 0.94 -19.19 3.13
C GLY A 72 0.88 -17.70 2.79
N ALA A 73 0.87 -16.82 3.81
CA ALA A 73 0.57 -15.40 3.65
C ALA A 73 1.65 -14.64 2.85
N THR A 74 2.89 -15.14 2.87
CA THR A 74 4.04 -14.51 2.20
C THR A 74 5.08 -15.53 1.77
N ARG A 75 5.85 -15.19 0.73
CA ARG A 75 7.02 -15.98 0.30
C ARG A 75 8.25 -15.80 1.21
N PHE A 76 8.24 -14.80 2.11
CA PHE A 76 9.36 -14.48 2.99
C PHE A 76 8.95 -14.42 4.47
N PRO A 77 8.49 -15.54 5.07
CA PRO A 77 7.85 -15.52 6.38
C PRO A 77 8.81 -15.08 7.49
N ALA A 78 10.09 -15.48 7.46
CA ALA A 78 11.11 -15.03 8.43
C ALA A 78 11.31 -13.50 8.42
N LYS A 79 11.41 -12.92 7.22
CA LYS A 79 11.60 -11.48 7.04
C LYS A 79 10.35 -10.72 7.47
N ALA A 80 9.17 -11.20 7.08
CA ALA A 80 7.91 -10.62 7.47
C ALA A 80 7.70 -10.64 9.00
N ALA A 81 7.98 -11.76 9.66
CA ALA A 81 7.91 -11.88 11.11
C ALA A 81 8.83 -10.87 11.81
N SER A 82 10.10 -10.81 11.40
CA SER A 82 11.06 -9.83 11.91
C SER A 82 10.57 -8.38 11.73
N THR A 83 10.03 -8.06 10.55
CA THR A 83 9.50 -6.72 10.27
C THR A 83 8.29 -6.39 11.14
N LEU A 84 7.34 -7.30 11.32
CA LEU A 84 6.17 -7.07 12.19
C LEU A 84 6.56 -6.83 13.65
N LEU A 85 7.51 -7.60 14.17
CA LEU A 85 7.99 -7.42 15.54
C LEU A 85 8.76 -6.10 15.70
N ALA A 86 9.50 -5.67 14.68
CA ALA A 86 10.14 -4.35 14.65
C ALA A 86 9.11 -3.21 14.64
N LEU A 87 8.07 -3.31 13.81
CA LEU A 87 6.98 -2.33 13.77
C LEU A 87 6.24 -2.24 15.11
N ARG A 88 5.94 -3.39 15.73
CA ARG A 88 5.31 -3.46 17.05
C ARG A 88 6.17 -2.80 18.14
N SER A 89 7.49 -2.84 18.00
CA SER A 89 8.42 -2.23 18.95
C SER A 89 8.64 -0.74 18.70
N ASN A 90 8.30 -0.23 17.52
CA ASN A 90 8.44 1.17 17.16
C ASN A 90 7.33 2.04 17.76
N LYS A 91 7.69 2.94 18.68
CA LYS A 91 6.74 3.83 19.40
C LYS A 91 6.05 4.89 18.55
N GLN A 92 6.53 5.12 17.33
CA GLN A 92 5.87 5.98 16.34
C GLN A 92 4.84 5.22 15.49
N VAL A 93 4.83 3.88 15.57
CA VAL A 93 3.85 3.01 14.89
C VAL A 93 2.87 2.42 15.89
N VAL A 94 3.36 1.90 17.03
CA VAL A 94 2.56 1.24 18.08
C VAL A 94 2.93 1.79 19.46
N ARG A 95 1.92 2.23 20.22
CA ARG A 95 2.06 2.65 21.61
C ARG A 95 1.12 1.83 22.49
N GLY A 96 1.69 0.96 23.32
CA GLY A 96 0.92 -0.04 24.06
C GLY A 96 0.20 -0.96 23.07
N ARG A 97 -1.12 -1.09 23.21
CA ARG A 97 -1.98 -1.92 22.36
C ARG A 97 -2.59 -1.18 21.16
N ARG A 98 -2.16 0.05 20.92
CA ARG A 98 -2.76 0.93 19.89
C ARG A 98 -1.76 1.23 18.78
N VAL A 99 -2.21 1.14 17.53
CA VAL A 99 -1.52 1.72 16.38
C VAL A 99 -1.68 3.23 16.43
N VAL A 100 -0.56 3.96 16.49
CA VAL A 100 -0.47 5.42 16.62
C VAL A 100 0.14 6.08 15.38
N LEU A 101 0.37 5.30 14.32
CA LEU A 101 1.03 5.75 13.09
C LEU A 101 0.40 7.01 12.49
N LEU A 102 -0.92 7.12 12.55
CA LEU A 102 -1.69 8.23 11.98
C LEU A 102 -2.02 9.34 12.98
N ASP A 103 -1.57 9.24 14.24
CA ASP A 103 -1.86 10.25 15.25
C ASP A 103 -1.27 11.61 14.85
N GLY A 104 -2.10 12.65 14.87
CA GLY A 104 -1.67 14.01 14.52
C GLY A 104 -1.33 14.20 13.04
N ILE A 105 -1.70 13.26 12.16
CA ILE A 105 -1.84 13.56 10.73
C ILE A 105 -3.12 14.37 10.58
N ASP A 106 -2.99 15.60 10.10
CA ASP A 106 -4.14 16.47 9.85
C ASP A 106 -4.71 16.21 8.45
N ALA A 107 -6.03 16.34 8.30
CA ALA A 107 -6.71 16.29 7.02
C ALA A 107 -6.30 17.43 6.06
N PHE A 108 -5.70 18.50 6.57
CA PHE A 108 -5.18 19.62 5.77
C PHE A 108 -3.75 19.43 5.28
N TYR A 109 -3.06 18.36 5.68
CA TYR A 109 -1.72 18.09 5.15
C TYR A 109 -1.80 17.72 3.68
N GLY A 110 -0.89 18.29 2.88
CA GLY A 110 -0.72 17.85 1.50
C GLY A 110 -0.25 16.40 1.45
N ALA A 111 -0.61 15.67 0.40
CA ALA A 111 -0.30 14.24 0.30
C ALA A 111 1.20 13.94 0.42
N GLN A 112 2.07 14.83 -0.05
CA GLN A 112 3.52 14.68 0.11
C GLN A 112 3.96 14.79 1.57
N ASP A 113 3.36 15.67 2.37
CA ASP A 113 3.69 15.82 3.79
C ASP A 113 3.22 14.60 4.58
N ILE A 114 2.01 14.10 4.29
CA ILE A 114 1.51 12.84 4.84
C ILE A 114 2.48 11.70 4.51
N ARG A 115 2.90 11.58 3.24
CA ARG A 115 3.83 10.53 2.79
C ARG A 115 5.17 10.60 3.52
N ASN A 116 5.75 11.79 3.60
CA ASN A 116 7.02 12.02 4.29
C ASN A 116 6.92 11.63 5.77
N GLU A 117 5.81 11.98 6.42
CA GLU A 117 5.60 11.66 7.83
C GLU A 117 5.40 10.16 8.04
N LEU A 118 4.67 9.47 7.16
CA LEU A 118 4.54 8.01 7.18
C LEU A 118 5.91 7.33 7.03
N MET A 119 6.72 7.76 6.06
CA MET A 119 8.07 7.23 5.84
C MET A 119 9.00 7.50 7.01
N ARG A 120 8.88 8.68 7.65
CA ARG A 120 9.66 9.04 8.84
C ARG A 120 9.30 8.17 10.04
N ARG A 121 8.01 7.87 10.25
CA ARG A 121 7.51 7.11 11.41
C ARG A 121 7.69 5.60 11.24
N CYS A 122 7.55 5.09 10.02
CA CYS A 122 7.46 3.67 9.73
C CYS A 122 8.49 3.25 8.68
N THR A 123 9.55 2.56 9.12
CA THR A 123 10.66 2.11 8.24
C THR A 123 10.27 1.06 7.20
N LEU A 124 9.07 0.49 7.29
CA LEU A 124 8.48 -0.33 6.22
C LEU A 124 8.23 0.49 4.95
N PHE A 125 7.99 1.78 5.10
CA PHE A 125 7.53 2.63 4.02
C PHE A 125 8.68 3.27 3.25
N GLY A 126 8.69 3.02 1.95
CA GLY A 126 9.31 3.89 0.94
C GLY A 126 8.24 4.60 0.13
N MET A 127 8.63 5.34 -0.91
CA MET A 127 7.70 6.14 -1.74
C MET A 127 6.48 5.33 -2.19
N LYS A 128 6.71 4.15 -2.80
CA LYS A 128 5.65 3.29 -3.33
C LYS A 128 4.73 2.73 -2.23
N SER A 129 5.28 2.19 -1.15
CA SER A 129 4.48 1.55 -0.11
C SER A 129 3.75 2.57 0.77
N ALA A 130 4.31 3.76 0.96
CA ALA A 130 3.62 4.87 1.59
C ALA A 130 2.41 5.32 0.75
N SER A 131 2.58 5.56 -0.55
CA SER A 131 1.46 5.92 -1.44
C SER A 131 0.37 4.85 -1.47
N ASP A 132 0.75 3.57 -1.59
CA ASP A 132 -0.22 2.46 -1.58
C ASP A 132 -1.02 2.43 -0.28
N PHE A 133 -0.34 2.56 0.87
CA PHE A 133 -0.99 2.64 2.17
C PHE A 133 -1.91 3.85 2.30
N MET A 134 -1.50 5.01 1.76
CA MET A 134 -2.32 6.22 1.74
C MET A 134 -3.63 6.00 0.95
N ILE A 135 -3.55 5.37 -0.22
CA ILE A 135 -4.72 5.03 -1.04
C ILE A 135 -5.61 4.02 -0.31
N GLU A 136 -5.03 2.97 0.27
CA GLU A 136 -5.78 1.89 0.95
C GLU A 136 -6.53 2.36 2.20
N CYS A 137 -6.01 3.40 2.87
CA CYS A 137 -6.65 3.97 4.05
C CYS A 137 -7.56 5.17 3.74
N GLY A 138 -7.52 5.70 2.51
CA GLY A 138 -8.23 6.95 2.17
C GLY A 138 -7.58 8.19 2.78
N LEU A 139 -6.26 8.20 2.94
CA LEU A 139 -5.48 9.37 3.34
C LEU A 139 -5.30 10.35 2.17
N ALA A 140 -5.24 9.85 0.94
CA ALA A 140 -5.05 10.64 -0.27
C ALA A 140 -5.55 9.86 -1.51
N ASP A 141 -5.99 10.59 -2.54
CA ASP A 141 -6.38 10.08 -3.85
C ASP A 141 -5.55 10.71 -5.00
N ASP A 142 -4.76 11.73 -4.71
CA ASP A 142 -3.82 12.43 -5.58
C ASP A 142 -2.40 11.82 -5.52
N VAL A 143 -2.30 10.52 -5.22
CA VAL A 143 -1.04 9.78 -5.14
C VAL A 143 -1.11 8.47 -5.91
N VAL A 144 0.04 7.94 -6.32
CA VAL A 144 0.14 6.65 -7.03
C VAL A 144 1.22 5.77 -6.42
N ALA A 145 1.02 4.45 -6.44
CA ALA A 145 1.98 3.46 -5.97
C ALA A 145 2.74 2.86 -7.17
N LEU A 146 3.81 3.54 -7.63
CA LEU A 146 4.59 3.17 -8.82
C LEU A 146 5.34 1.85 -8.68
N ASP A 147 4.65 0.74 -8.87
CA ASP A 147 5.22 -0.61 -8.83
C ASP A 147 5.95 -1.00 -10.13
N THR A 148 6.56 -2.18 -10.14
CA THR A 148 7.31 -2.69 -11.30
C THR A 148 6.45 -2.84 -12.55
N ARG A 149 5.15 -3.11 -12.42
CA ARG A 149 4.24 -3.25 -13.55
C ARG A 149 3.99 -1.89 -14.17
N LEU A 150 3.65 -0.88 -13.37
CA LEU A 150 3.45 0.49 -13.83
C LEU A 150 4.70 1.04 -14.54
N VAL A 151 5.86 0.89 -13.91
CA VAL A 151 7.12 1.35 -14.52
C VAL A 151 7.44 0.59 -15.81
N SER A 152 7.09 -0.69 -15.89
CA SER A 152 7.21 -1.46 -17.14
C SER A 152 6.30 -0.93 -18.26
N VAL A 153 5.13 -0.37 -17.95
CA VAL A 153 4.27 0.30 -18.94
C VAL A 153 4.98 1.54 -19.49
N PHE A 154 5.55 2.36 -18.61
CA PHE A 154 6.28 3.57 -19.02
C PHE A 154 7.48 3.24 -19.90
N SER A 155 8.23 2.21 -19.52
CA SER A 155 9.36 1.73 -20.32
C SER A 155 8.91 1.24 -21.69
N LYS A 156 7.86 0.42 -21.76
CA LYS A 156 7.38 -0.19 -23.00
C LYS A 156 6.72 0.80 -23.97
N HIS A 157 5.97 1.78 -23.46
CA HIS A 157 5.10 2.63 -24.29
C HIS A 157 5.61 4.06 -24.44
N PHE A 158 6.48 4.54 -23.55
CA PHE A 158 6.90 5.93 -23.50
C PHE A 158 8.43 6.10 -23.50
N GLY A 159 9.19 5.02 -23.69
CA GLY A 159 10.66 5.08 -23.72
C GLY A 159 11.29 5.46 -22.38
N TYR A 160 10.58 5.25 -21.27
CA TYR A 160 11.06 5.59 -19.94
C TYR A 160 12.09 4.56 -19.44
N ASN A 161 13.37 4.95 -19.38
CA ASN A 161 14.48 4.01 -19.20
C ASN A 161 14.92 3.77 -17.75
N LEU A 162 14.18 4.27 -16.75
CA LEU A 162 14.49 4.01 -15.34
C LEU A 162 13.82 2.71 -14.87
N LYS A 163 14.59 1.85 -14.22
CA LYS A 163 14.05 0.66 -13.54
C LYS A 163 13.21 1.10 -12.34
N ALA A 164 12.23 0.28 -11.97
CA ALA A 164 11.35 0.58 -10.84
C ALA A 164 12.12 0.80 -9.53
N SER A 165 13.17 0.01 -9.27
CA SER A 165 14.02 0.20 -8.09
C SER A 165 14.70 1.57 -8.08
N GLN A 166 15.21 2.03 -9.22
CA GLN A 166 15.87 3.33 -9.37
C GLN A 166 14.87 4.48 -9.18
N LEU A 167 13.65 4.33 -9.71
CA LEU A 167 12.58 5.31 -9.56
C LEU A 167 12.12 5.40 -8.09
N GLN A 168 11.85 4.26 -7.46
CA GLN A 168 11.36 4.19 -6.08
C GLN A 168 12.38 4.68 -5.05
N SER A 169 13.68 4.53 -5.33
CA SER A 169 14.75 5.03 -4.47
C SER A 169 15.10 6.51 -4.70
N ASN A 170 14.55 7.17 -5.71
CA ASN A 170 14.81 8.57 -6.03
C ASN A 170 13.53 9.40 -5.86
N PRO A 171 13.33 10.07 -4.70
CA PRO A 171 12.13 10.84 -4.43
C PRO A 171 11.84 11.93 -5.46
N GLN A 172 12.87 12.56 -6.03
CA GLN A 172 12.70 13.60 -7.05
C GLN A 172 12.17 13.02 -8.36
N ALA A 173 12.76 11.92 -8.83
CA ALA A 173 12.28 11.23 -10.03
C ALA A 173 10.85 10.68 -9.83
N TYR A 174 10.58 10.10 -8.66
CA TYR A 174 9.26 9.59 -8.31
C TYR A 174 8.19 10.69 -8.38
N ARG A 175 8.46 11.84 -7.75
CA ARG A 175 7.56 12.99 -7.77
C ARG A 175 7.34 13.54 -9.17
N SER A 176 8.40 13.64 -9.98
CA SER A 176 8.27 14.13 -11.36
C SER A 176 7.34 13.24 -12.20
N VAL A 177 7.42 11.92 -12.03
CA VAL A 177 6.49 10.98 -12.71
C VAL A 177 5.08 11.12 -12.16
N GLU A 178 4.92 11.21 -10.84
CA GLU A 178 3.62 11.39 -10.19
C GLU A 178 2.91 12.68 -10.64
N GLU A 179 3.62 13.81 -10.67
CA GLU A 179 3.09 15.10 -11.18
C GLU A 179 2.67 15.03 -12.65
N ALA A 180 3.43 14.30 -13.48
CA ALA A 180 3.07 14.12 -14.89
C ALA A 180 1.79 13.30 -15.04
N LEU A 181 1.64 12.23 -14.25
CA LEU A 181 0.42 11.43 -14.21
C LEU A 181 -0.76 12.21 -13.63
N GLU A 182 -0.52 13.05 -12.63
CA GLU A 182 -1.56 13.89 -12.01
C GLU A 182 -2.18 14.85 -13.04
N ARG A 183 -1.33 15.49 -13.87
CA ARG A 183 -1.79 16.35 -14.97
C ARG A 183 -2.65 15.60 -15.97
N PHE A 184 -2.26 14.37 -16.32
CA PHE A 184 -3.05 13.51 -17.20
C PHE A 184 -4.39 13.13 -16.57
N CYS A 185 -4.37 12.69 -15.31
CA CYS A 185 -5.57 12.30 -14.56
C CYS A 185 -6.58 13.46 -14.44
N LYS A 186 -6.09 14.68 -14.17
CA LYS A 186 -6.91 15.90 -14.15
C LYS A 186 -7.61 16.18 -15.48
N GLN A 187 -6.95 15.93 -16.61
CA GLN A 187 -7.55 16.10 -17.94
C GLN A 187 -8.67 15.08 -18.20
N GLU A 188 -8.50 13.86 -17.71
CA GLU A 188 -9.44 12.75 -17.91
C GLU A 188 -10.51 12.65 -16.80
N SER A 189 -10.52 13.58 -15.84
CA SER A 189 -11.45 13.59 -14.69
C SER A 189 -11.41 12.29 -13.86
N VAL A 190 -10.22 11.73 -13.68
CA VAL A 190 -9.95 10.55 -12.85
C VAL A 190 -8.90 10.94 -11.79
N THR A 191 -8.91 10.33 -10.62
CA THR A 191 -7.87 10.52 -9.59
C THR A 191 -6.66 9.63 -9.85
N LEU A 192 -5.49 10.01 -9.31
CA LEU A 192 -4.29 9.18 -9.43
C LEU A 192 -4.47 7.80 -8.78
N ALA A 193 -5.18 7.76 -7.66
CA ALA A 193 -5.50 6.53 -6.96
C ALA A 193 -6.46 5.63 -7.76
N GLU A 194 -7.42 6.20 -8.49
CA GLU A 194 -8.27 5.41 -9.40
C GLU A 194 -7.45 4.83 -10.56
N LEU A 195 -6.57 5.63 -11.16
CA LEU A 195 -5.66 5.16 -12.20
C LEU A 195 -4.77 4.01 -11.68
N ASP A 196 -4.22 4.13 -10.47
CA ASP A 196 -3.46 3.09 -9.79
C ASP A 196 -4.25 1.77 -9.69
N ARG A 197 -5.50 1.83 -9.21
CA ARG A 197 -6.35 0.65 -9.06
C ARG A 197 -6.78 0.04 -10.38
N LEU A 198 -7.01 0.86 -11.40
CA LEU A 198 -7.32 0.38 -12.75
C LEU A 198 -6.11 -0.36 -13.35
N LEU A 199 -4.92 0.23 -13.26
CA LEU A 199 -3.68 -0.37 -13.76
C LEU A 199 -3.25 -1.61 -12.98
N PHE A 200 -3.66 -1.72 -11.70
CA PHE A 200 -3.50 -2.94 -10.92
C PHE A 200 -4.42 -4.08 -11.42
N LYS A 201 -5.68 -3.77 -11.72
CA LYS A 201 -6.73 -4.77 -12.04
C LYS A 201 -6.73 -5.26 -13.48
N PHE A 202 -6.31 -4.42 -14.42
CA PHE A 202 -6.42 -4.69 -15.85
C PHE A 202 -5.04 -4.70 -16.51
N SER A 203 -4.92 -5.36 -17.67
CA SER A 203 -3.73 -5.19 -18.48
C SER A 203 -3.59 -3.72 -18.89
N SER A 204 -2.39 -3.17 -18.77
CA SER A 204 -2.10 -1.73 -18.91
C SER A 204 -2.61 -1.11 -20.22
N ILE A 205 -2.60 -1.86 -21.32
CA ILE A 205 -3.13 -1.41 -22.61
C ILE A 205 -4.66 -1.29 -22.59
N SER A 206 -5.36 -2.23 -21.93
CA SER A 206 -6.82 -2.18 -21.84
C SER A 206 -7.33 -1.01 -21.01
N VAL A 207 -6.58 -0.56 -19.99
CA VAL A 207 -6.94 0.62 -19.18
C VAL A 207 -6.77 1.91 -19.97
N ILE A 208 -5.61 2.10 -20.60
CA ILE A 208 -5.33 3.31 -21.39
C ILE A 208 -6.32 3.40 -22.55
N ALA A 209 -6.59 2.29 -23.25
CA ALA A 209 -7.60 2.26 -24.30
C ALA A 209 -9.01 2.53 -23.76
N HIS A 210 -9.38 1.99 -22.60
CA HIS A 210 -10.70 2.21 -21.98
C HIS A 210 -10.93 3.65 -21.56
N LEU A 211 -9.92 4.31 -20.96
CA LEU A 211 -9.98 5.73 -20.62
C LEU A 211 -10.15 6.61 -21.87
N LEU A 212 -9.39 6.31 -22.93
CA LEU A 212 -9.44 7.05 -24.20
C LEU A 212 -10.72 6.81 -25.03
N THR A 213 -11.43 5.69 -24.80
CA THR A 213 -12.68 5.34 -25.52
C THR A 213 -13.92 5.81 -24.78
N SER A 214 -13.93 5.76 -23.45
CA SER A 214 -15.07 6.20 -22.62
C SER A 214 -15.30 7.72 -22.72
N THR A 215 -14.24 8.50 -22.96
CA THR A 215 -14.32 9.95 -23.19
C THR A 215 -14.81 10.34 -24.57
N ARG A 216 -14.70 9.45 -25.57
CA ARG A 216 -15.28 9.67 -26.91
C ARG A 216 -16.79 9.45 -26.95
N SER A 217 -17.34 8.64 -26.04
CA SER A 217 -18.79 8.35 -25.98
C SER A 217 -19.59 9.40 -25.22
N THR A 218 -18.96 10.19 -24.34
CA THR A 218 -19.60 11.24 -23.53
C THR A 218 -19.57 12.63 -24.19
N LYS A 219 -18.92 12.77 -25.35
CA LYS A 219 -18.89 13.98 -26.18
C LYS A 219 -19.82 13.91 -27.40
N ARG A 220 -20.89 13.12 -27.34
CA ARG A 220 -21.96 13.11 -28.36
C ARG A 220 -23.29 13.50 -27.75
#